data_AF-A0A532TZ75-F1
#
_entry.id   AF-A0A532TZ75-F1
#
_cell.length_a   1.000
_cell.length_b   1.000
_cell.length_c   1.000
_cell.angle_alpha   90.00
_cell.angle_beta   90.00
_cell.angle_gamma   90.00
#
_symmetry.space_group_name_H-M   'P 1'
#
loop_
_entity.id
_entity.type
_entity.pdbx_description
1 polymer ?
#
loop_
_entity_poly.entity_id
_entity_poly.type
_entity_poly.pdbx_seq_one_letter_code
_entity_poly.pdbx_strand_id
1 'polypeptide(L)' 'MIFQEETILEPIFTFLWLSVIIIIVIIYVIAIAIAVWVYNDAKKRDMNAVVWLLIVLFTSCIGCIIYLIVRE' A
#
# COMPACT_ATOMS: atom_id res chain seq x y z
N MET A 1 -19.55 -31.94 21.87
CA MET A 1 -19.69 -30.48 21.63
C MET A 1 -18.38 -29.87 21.15
N ILE A 2 -17.24 -30.16 21.78
CA ILE A 2 -15.89 -29.67 21.40
C ILE A 2 -15.49 -30.01 19.94
N PHE A 3 -15.73 -31.24 19.47
CA PHE A 3 -15.35 -31.65 18.11
C PHE A 3 -16.05 -30.87 16.99
N GLN A 4 -17.29 -30.44 17.24
CA GLN A 4 -18.08 -29.70 16.25
C GLN A 4 -17.68 -28.22 16.20
N GLU A 5 -17.08 -27.68 17.25
CA GLU A 5 -16.58 -26.31 17.31
C GLU A 5 -15.27 -26.15 16.52
N GLU A 6 -14.36 -27.12 16.61
CA GLU A 6 -13.12 -27.14 15.81
C GLU A 6 -13.40 -27.30 14.30
N THR A 7 -14.47 -27.99 13.91
CA THR A 7 -14.83 -28.16 12.49
C THR A 7 -15.25 -26.86 11.81
N ILE A 8 -15.73 -25.87 12.58
CA ILE A 8 -16.23 -24.57 12.08
C ILE A 8 -15.21 -23.44 12.27
N LEU A 9 -14.37 -23.51 13.30
CA LEU A 9 -13.38 -22.47 13.59
C LEU A 9 -12.20 -22.46 12.60
N GLU A 10 -11.71 -23.65 12.19
CA GLU A 10 -10.63 -23.80 11.21
C GLU A 10 -10.93 -23.11 9.85
N PRO A 11 -12.08 -23.37 9.18
CA PRO A 11 -12.37 -22.70 7.91
C PRO A 11 -12.54 -21.19 8.09
N ILE A 12 -13.21 -20.72 9.14
CA ILE A 12 -13.37 -19.27 9.40
C ILE A 12 -12.02 -18.59 9.54
N PHE A 13 -11.09 -19.19 10.29
CA PHE A 13 -9.73 -18.68 10.44
C PHE A 13 -9.04 -18.58 9.09
N THR A 14 -9.06 -19.64 8.28
CA THR A 14 -8.42 -19.61 6.94
C THR A 14 -9.00 -18.52 6.02
N PHE A 15 -10.32 -18.34 5.98
CA PHE A 15 -10.95 -17.28 5.20
C PHE A 15 -10.59 -15.89 5.70
N LEU A 16 -10.52 -15.70 7.03
CA LEU A 16 -10.10 -14.44 7.63
C LEU A 16 -8.65 -14.10 7.22
N TRP A 17 -7.72 -15.04 7.36
CA TRP A 17 -6.32 -14.83 6.97
C TRP A 17 -6.16 -14.55 5.48
N LEU A 18 -6.89 -15.28 4.63
CA LEU A 18 -6.88 -15.04 3.19
C LEU A 18 -7.37 -13.62 2.86
N SER A 19 -8.47 -13.17 3.48
CA SER A 19 -8.99 -11.83 3.27
C SER A 19 -8.03 -10.73 3.73
N VAL A 20 -7.34 -10.92 4.86
CA VAL A 20 -6.31 -9.98 5.36
C VAL A 20 -5.15 -9.88 4.38
N ILE A 21 -4.67 -11.01 3.84
CA ILE A 21 -3.58 -11.03 2.85
C ILE A 21 -4.00 -10.26 1.59
N ILE A 22 -5.22 -10.47 1.09
CA ILE A 22 -5.73 -9.77 -0.10
C ILE A 22 -5.76 -8.25 0.14
N ILE A 23 -6.26 -7.81 1.30
CA ILE A 23 -6.30 -6.38 1.65
C ILE A 23 -4.89 -5.78 1.69
N ILE A 24 -3.93 -6.47 2.30
CA ILE A 24 -2.54 -6.04 2.35
C ILE A 24 -1.96 -5.88 0.93
N VAL A 25 -2.19 -6.87 0.06
CA VAL A 25 -1.73 -6.81 -1.34
C VAL A 25 -2.33 -5.60 -2.07
N ILE A 26 -3.63 -5.35 -1.92
CA ILE A 26 -4.30 -4.20 -2.54
C ILE A 26 -3.67 -2.88 -2.06
N ILE A 27 -3.43 -2.74 -0.75
CA ILE A 27 -2.79 -1.55 -0.19
C ILE A 27 -1.40 -1.33 -0.79
N TYR A 28 -0.58 -2.37 -0.91
CA TYR A 28 0.75 -2.27 -1.51
C TYR A 28 0.70 -1.94 -3.00
N VAL A 29 -0.24 -2.51 -3.76
CA VAL A 29 -0.43 -2.18 -5.18
C VAL A 29 -0.76 -0.70 -5.35
N ILE A 30 -1.68 -0.17 -4.52
CA ILE A 30 -2.03 1.25 -4.52
C ILE A 30 -0.83 2.12 -4.14
N ALA A 31 -0.08 1.75 -3.10
CA ALA A 31 1.11 2.49 -2.66
C ALA A 31 2.17 2.58 -3.76
N ILE A 32 2.44 1.46 -4.46
CA ILE A 32 3.37 1.43 -5.59
C ILE A 32 2.85 2.28 -6.75
N ALA A 33 1.55 2.19 -7.09
CA ALA A 33 0.96 3.00 -8.13
C ALA A 33 1.09 4.51 -7.84
N ILE A 34 0.89 4.91 -6.57
CA ILE A 34 1.12 6.29 -6.12
C ILE A 34 2.59 6.67 -6.26
N ALA A 35 3.53 5.83 -5.85
CA ALA A 35 4.96 6.11 -5.98
C ALA A 35 5.39 6.31 -7.44
N VAL A 36 4.92 5.44 -8.34
CA VAL A 36 5.14 5.57 -9.79
C VAL A 36 4.49 6.85 -10.34
N TRP A 37 3.30 7.19 -9.89
CA TRP A 37 2.64 8.43 -10.27
C TRP A 37 3.44 9.66 -9.82
N VAL A 38 3.93 9.70 -8.57
CA VAL A 38 4.78 10.78 -8.05
C VAL A 38 6.07 10.92 -8.87
N TYR A 39 6.72 9.81 -9.22
CA TYR A 39 7.91 9.85 -10.09
C TYR A 39 7.61 10.53 -11.42
N ASN A 40 6.51 10.15 -12.07
CA ASN A 40 6.12 10.71 -13.36
C ASN A 40 5.68 12.18 -13.26
N ASP A 41 4.98 12.57 -12.20
CA ASP A 41 4.60 13.97 -11.95
C ASP A 41 5.84 14.83 -11.67
N ALA A 42 6.78 14.34 -10.86
CA ALA A 42 8.04 15.04 -10.55
C ALA A 42 8.92 15.21 -11.80
N LYS A 43 8.96 14.20 -12.67
CA LYS A 43 9.71 14.26 -13.94
C LYS A 43 9.14 15.30 -14.91
N LYS A 44 7.83 15.54 -14.90
CA LYS A 44 7.18 16.57 -15.72
C LYS A 44 7.43 18.00 -15.21
N ARG A 45 7.78 18.13 -13.93
CA ARG A 45 8.00 19.40 -13.24
C ARG A 45 9.49 19.76 -13.09
N ASP A 46 10.37 19.05 -13.82
CA ASP A 46 11.84 19.16 -13.71
C ASP A 46 12.37 19.04 -12.27
N MET A 47 11.61 18.36 -11.40
CA MET A 47 12.04 18.04 -10.03
C MET A 47 12.87 16.75 -10.03
N ASN A 48 13.63 16.52 -8.96
CA ASN A 48 14.37 15.26 -8.79
C ASN A 48 13.42 14.08 -8.53
N ALA A 49 12.94 13.46 -9.60
CA ALA A 49 11.92 12.41 -9.57
C ALA A 49 12.35 11.17 -8.77
N VAL A 50 13.64 10.80 -8.81
CA VAL A 50 14.17 9.66 -8.07
C VAL A 50 14.11 9.91 -6.57
N VAL A 51 14.42 11.12 -6.11
CA VAL A 51 14.33 11.50 -4.70
C VAL A 51 12.89 11.43 -4.22
N TRP A 52 11.95 12.00 -4.97
CA TRP A 52 10.52 11.96 -4.61
C TRP A 52 9.95 10.56 -4.60
N LEU A 53 10.32 9.71 -5.56
CA LEU A 53 9.97 8.30 -5.57
C LEU A 53 10.45 7.60 -4.29
N LEU A 54 11.72 7.78 -3.91
CA LEU A 54 12.28 7.15 -2.70
C LEU A 54 11.58 7.63 -1.43
N ILE A 55 11.33 8.94 -1.30
CA ILE A 55 10.60 9.49 -0.16
C ILE A 55 9.22 8.82 -0.04
N VAL A 56 8.44 8.78 -1.13
CA VAL A 56 7.11 8.16 -1.13
C VAL A 56 7.18 6.64 -0.89
N LEU A 57 8.20 5.96 -1.40
CA LEU A 57 8.36 4.52 -1.20
C LEU A 57 8.62 4.17 0.28
N PHE A 58 9.48 4.93 0.97
CA PHE A 58 9.82 4.66 2.37
C PHE A 58 8.79 5.18 3.38
N THR A 59 8.07 6.25 3.04
CA THR A 59 7.12 6.90 3.97
C THR A 59 5.65 6.72 3.56
N SER A 60 5.38 6.04 2.44
CA SER A 60 4.05 5.78 1.86
C SER A 60 3.18 7.04 1.81
N CYS A 61 2.08 7.06 2.58
CA CYS A 61 1.10 8.14 2.56
C CYS A 61 1.70 9.48 2.98
N ILE A 62 2.62 9.50 3.95
CA ILE A 62 3.21 10.74 4.48
C ILE A 62 4.04 11.43 3.39
N GLY A 63 4.91 10.67 2.71
CA GLY A 63 5.72 11.20 1.60
C GLY A 63 4.87 11.68 0.45
N CYS A 64 3.75 10.99 0.16
CA CYS A 64 2.80 11.44 -0.85
C CYS A 64 2.20 12.81 -0.47
N ILE A 65 1.73 12.97 0.78
CA ILE A 65 1.18 14.26 1.25
C ILE A 65 2.23 15.38 1.15
N ILE A 66 3.47 15.12 1.60
CA ILE A 66 4.56 16.11 1.51
C ILE A 66 4.82 16.47 0.05
N TYR A 67 4.89 15.49 -0.86
CA TYR A 67 5.06 15.74 -2.29
C TYR A 67 3.94 16.63 -2.82
N LEU A 68 2.67 16.35 -2.48
CA LEU A 68 1.53 17.13 -2.94
C LEU A 68 1.57 18.60 -2.48
N ILE A 69 2.16 18.88 -1.32
CA ILE A 69 2.32 20.24 -0.78
C ILE A 69 3.51 20.96 -1.45
N VAL A 70 4.60 20.24 -1.73
CA VAL A 70 5.83 20.84 -2.27
C VAL A 70 5.79 20.99 -3.79
N ARG A 71 5.00 20.18 -4.51
CA ARG A 71 4.94 20.15 -5.98
C ARG A 71 4.30 21.37 -6.64
N GLU A 72 4.02 22.44 -5.90
CA GLU A 72 3.55 23.73 -6.46
C GLU A 72 4.52 24.26 -7.53
#